data_AF-A0A7Z8S6H7-F1
#
_entry.id   AF-A0A7Z8S6H7-F1
#
_cell.length_a   1.000
_cell.length_b   1.000
_cell.length_c   1.000
_cell.angle_alpha   90.00
_cell.angle_beta   90.00
_cell.angle_gamma   90.00
#
_symmetry.space_group_name_H-M   'P 1'
#
loop_
_entity.id
_entity.type
_entity.pdbx_description
1 polymer ?
#
loop_
_entity_poly.entity_id
_entity_poly.type
_entity_poly.pdbx_seq_one_letter_code
_entity_poly.pdbx_strand_id
1 'polypeptide(L)'
;MKLNNNEAEITFHDSFASYKSANPTSSNTEDQYKQYFSTGDAIEKMFVSEPARLLKQFPDLNTVKMTLPFDGKTYSTSLDRNSLNSYLGFKIEDLKVEDKSWVKKFNDPYVYDKAKRKAFFTKFVTVQ
;
A
#
# COMPACT_ATOMS: atom_id res chain seq x y z
N MET A 1 4.62 3.01 -12.10
CA MET A 1 3.23 2.52 -12.17
C MET A 1 2.92 2.20 -13.61
N LYS A 2 2.53 0.96 -13.90
CA LYS A 2 1.96 0.58 -15.20
C LYS A 2 0.45 0.42 -15.03
N LEU A 3 -0.33 0.88 -16.01
CA LEU A 3 -1.78 0.73 -16.06
C LEU A 3 -2.11 -0.20 -17.23
N ASN A 4 -2.48 -1.45 -16.94
CA ASN A 4 -2.85 -2.44 -17.94
C ASN A 4 -4.15 -3.10 -17.50
N ASN A 5 -5.15 -3.24 -18.39
CA ASN A 5 -6.41 -3.96 -18.10
C ASN A 5 -7.07 -3.57 -16.77
N ASN A 6 -7.15 -2.27 -16.45
CA ASN A 6 -7.75 -1.77 -15.21
C ASN A 6 -7.00 -2.22 -13.94
N GLU A 7 -5.73 -2.62 -14.06
CA GLU A 7 -4.83 -2.94 -12.94
C GLU A 7 -3.70 -1.91 -12.84
N ALA A 8 -3.33 -1.57 -11.60
CA ALA A 8 -2.12 -0.80 -11.31
C ALA A 8 -1.08 -1.72 -10.65
N GLU A 9 0.16 -1.64 -11.12
CA GLU A 9 1.28 -2.36 -10.51
C GLU A 9 2.34 -1.38 -9.98
N ILE A 10 2.73 -1.60 -8.72
CA ILE A 10 3.79 -0.88 -8.02
C ILE A 10 4.81 -1.90 -7.52
N THR A 11 6.03 -1.81 -8.05
CA THR A 11 7.15 -2.63 -7.60
C THR A 11 8.19 -1.69 -7.02
N PHE A 12 8.46 -1.84 -5.72
CA PHE A 12 9.52 -1.11 -5.04
C PHE A 12 10.87 -1.76 -5.35
N HIS A 13 11.94 -0.95 -5.30
CA HIS A 13 13.29 -1.44 -5.50
C HIS A 13 13.68 -2.38 -4.37
N ASP A 14 14.34 -3.49 -4.73
CA ASP A 14 14.79 -4.55 -3.82
C ASP A 14 15.90 -4.13 -2.85
N SER A 15 16.58 -3.03 -3.16
CA SER A 15 17.76 -2.56 -2.48
C SER A 15 17.93 -1.06 -2.69
N PHE A 16 18.63 -0.42 -1.75
CA PHE A 16 19.05 0.96 -1.93
C PHE A 16 19.90 1.14 -3.19
N ALA A 17 20.75 0.15 -3.54
CA ALA A 17 21.54 0.17 -4.75
C ALA A 17 20.67 0.24 -6.01
N SER A 18 19.63 -0.59 -6.10
CA SER A 18 18.66 -0.57 -7.21
C SER A 18 17.91 0.76 -7.26
N TYR A 19 17.46 1.28 -6.12
CA TYR A 19 16.83 2.60 -6.02
C TYR A 19 17.74 3.73 -6.49
N LYS A 20 19.01 3.74 -6.05
CA LYS A 20 19.99 4.78 -6.36
C LYS A 20 20.42 4.74 -7.83
N SER A 21 20.53 3.55 -8.41
CA SER A 21 20.78 3.37 -9.84
C SER A 21 19.65 3.97 -10.69
N ALA A 22 18.40 3.76 -10.29
CA ALA A 22 17.24 4.34 -10.97
C ALA A 22 17.04 5.84 -10.67
N ASN A 23 17.58 6.34 -9.55
CA ASN A 23 17.43 7.72 -9.09
C ASN A 23 18.80 8.32 -8.71
N PRO A 24 19.71 8.51 -9.69
CA PRO A 24 21.11 8.86 -9.42
C PRO A 24 21.27 10.23 -8.75
N THR A 25 20.32 11.14 -8.95
CA THR A 25 20.30 12.49 -8.36
C THR A 25 19.68 12.54 -6.97
N SER A 26 19.12 11.43 -6.46
CA SER A 26 18.54 11.38 -5.12
C SER A 26 19.60 11.71 -4.08
N SER A 27 19.30 12.55 -3.09
CA SER A 27 20.19 12.81 -1.95
C SER A 27 20.01 11.79 -0.82
N ASN A 28 19.08 10.85 -0.95
CA ASN A 28 18.79 9.88 0.10
C ASN A 28 20.00 8.98 0.34
N THR A 29 20.31 8.76 1.61
CA THR A 29 21.30 7.78 2.06
C THR A 29 20.67 6.39 2.17
N GLU A 30 21.51 5.35 2.24
CA GLU A 30 21.05 3.99 2.48
C GLU A 30 20.31 3.87 3.82
N ASP A 31 20.80 4.55 4.86
CA ASP A 31 20.15 4.58 6.16
C ASP A 31 18.79 5.25 6.11
N GLN A 32 18.63 6.36 5.38
CA GLN A 32 17.33 7.02 5.21
C GLN A 32 16.36 6.12 4.43
N TYR A 33 16.85 5.41 3.42
CA TYR A 33 16.05 4.44 2.67
C TYR A 33 15.60 3.27 3.55
N LYS A 34 16.53 2.68 4.32
CA LYS A 34 16.23 1.58 5.24
C LYS A 34 15.31 2.04 6.35
N GLN A 35 15.55 3.21 6.94
CA GLN A 35 14.75 3.78 8.03
C GLN A 35 13.29 4.02 7.64
N TYR A 36 13.03 4.33 6.36
CA TYR A 36 11.67 4.48 5.85
C TYR A 36 10.86 3.17 5.97
N PHE A 37 11.51 2.02 5.81
CA PHE A 37 10.91 0.68 5.89
C PHE A 37 11.30 -0.11 7.15
N SER A 38 12.16 0.44 8.02
CA SER A 38 12.80 -0.29 9.12
C SER A 38 11.85 -0.69 10.24
N THR A 39 10.60 -0.22 10.20
CA THR A 39 9.57 -0.66 11.13
C THR A 39 8.52 -1.44 10.37
N GLY A 40 8.17 -2.63 10.88
CA GLY A 40 7.02 -3.39 10.36
C GLY A 40 5.74 -2.56 10.36
N ASP A 41 5.62 -1.59 11.27
CA ASP A 41 4.52 -0.61 11.32
C ASP A 41 4.43 0.25 10.05
N ALA A 42 5.56 0.69 9.49
CA ALA A 42 5.59 1.47 8.25
C ALA A 42 5.22 0.63 7.03
N ILE A 43 5.75 -0.60 6.93
CA ILE A 43 5.40 -1.53 5.86
C ILE A 43 3.91 -1.88 5.93
N GLU A 44 3.39 -2.21 7.11
CA GLU A 44 1.97 -2.46 7.30
C GLU A 44 1.12 -1.27 6.86
N LYS A 45 1.46 -0.06 7.31
CA LYS A 45 0.71 1.15 6.92
C LYS A 45 0.69 1.34 5.42
N MET A 46 1.84 1.20 4.76
CA MET A 46 1.95 1.37 3.32
C MET A 46 1.08 0.37 2.56
N PHE A 47 1.13 -0.92 2.93
CA PHE A 47 0.35 -1.97 2.26
C PHE A 47 -1.15 -1.90 2.57
N VAL A 48 -1.57 -1.24 3.65
CA VAL A 48 -2.98 -0.99 3.92
C VAL A 48 -3.47 0.30 3.24
N SER A 49 -2.70 1.39 3.30
CA SER A 49 -3.14 2.72 2.85
C SER A 49 -3.10 2.89 1.34
N GLU A 50 -1.98 2.58 0.70
CA GLU A 50 -1.74 2.95 -0.69
C GLU A 50 -2.62 2.20 -1.69
N PRO A 51 -2.80 0.87 -1.62
CA PRO A 51 -3.63 0.19 -2.61
C PRO A 51 -5.10 0.58 -2.45
N ALA A 52 -5.60 0.76 -1.22
CA ALA A 52 -6.96 1.24 -0.97
C ALA A 52 -7.17 2.69 -1.46
N ARG A 53 -6.18 3.57 -1.27
CA ARG A 53 -6.22 4.96 -1.74
C ARG A 53 -6.30 5.02 -3.28
N LEU A 54 -5.56 4.17 -3.97
CA LEU A 54 -5.59 4.08 -5.43
C LEU A 54 -6.93 3.55 -5.94
N LEU A 55 -7.48 2.50 -5.32
CA LEU A 55 -8.82 1.98 -5.66
C LEU A 55 -9.94 2.99 -5.41
N LYS A 56 -9.79 3.87 -4.42
CA LYS A 56 -10.68 5.02 -4.19
C LYS A 56 -10.53 6.08 -5.27
N GLN A 57 -9.30 6.44 -5.62
CA GLN A 57 -9.01 7.60 -6.47
C GLN A 57 -9.29 7.35 -7.96
N PHE A 58 -9.12 6.10 -8.41
CA PHE A 58 -9.24 5.74 -9.81
C PHE A 58 -10.39 4.74 -9.98
N PRO A 59 -11.61 5.20 -10.36
CA PRO A 59 -12.78 4.33 -10.48
C PRO A 59 -12.57 3.22 -11.52
N ASP A 60 -11.74 3.48 -12.53
CA ASP A 60 -11.41 2.47 -13.54
C ASP A 60 -10.41 1.41 -13.03
N LEU A 61 -9.76 1.58 -11.87
CA LEU A 61 -8.89 0.53 -11.31
C LEU A 61 -9.69 -0.52 -10.55
N ASN A 62 -9.56 -1.78 -10.94
CA ASN A 62 -10.15 -2.90 -10.21
C ASN A 62 -9.18 -3.53 -9.22
N THR A 63 -7.89 -3.58 -9.57
CA THR A 63 -6.87 -4.26 -8.77
C THR A 63 -5.61 -3.41 -8.63
N VAL A 64 -5.04 -3.39 -7.44
CA VAL A 64 -3.70 -2.82 -7.19
C VAL A 64 -2.76 -3.91 -6.70
N LYS A 65 -1.69 -4.11 -7.44
CA LYS A 65 -0.59 -5.00 -7.09
C LYS A 65 0.55 -4.17 -6.50
N MET A 66 1.03 -4.57 -5.33
CA MET A 66 2.22 -3.98 -4.73
C MET A 66 3.20 -5.06 -4.30
N THR A 67 4.48 -4.86 -4.60
CA THR A 67 5.57 -5.75 -4.18
C THR A 67 6.71 -4.95 -3.58
N LEU A 68 7.12 -5.30 -2.36
CA LEU A 68 8.25 -4.72 -1.64
C LEU A 68 9.20 -5.85 -1.19
N PRO A 69 10.39 -5.94 -1.76
CA PRO A 69 11.49 -6.72 -1.18
C PRO A 69 12.15 -5.88 -0.08
N PHE A 70 12.22 -6.41 1.15
CA PHE A 70 12.87 -5.73 2.27
C PHE A 70 13.38 -6.73 3.31
N ASP A 71 14.63 -6.55 3.75
CA ASP A 71 15.28 -7.32 4.83
C ASP A 71 15.17 -8.85 4.64
N GLY A 72 15.47 -9.32 3.42
CA GLY A 72 15.42 -10.75 3.06
C GLY A 72 14.02 -11.33 2.89
N LYS A 73 12.96 -10.52 3.03
CA LYS A 73 11.56 -10.91 2.81
C LYS A 73 10.97 -10.22 1.58
N THR A 74 9.95 -10.84 1.01
CA THR A 74 9.13 -10.21 -0.03
C THR A 74 7.69 -10.05 0.46
N TYR A 75 7.27 -8.80 0.58
CA TYR A 75 5.89 -8.42 0.87
C TYR A 75 5.16 -8.20 -0.44
N SER A 76 4.02 -8.85 -0.63
CA SER A 76 3.22 -8.67 -1.85
C SER A 76 1.72 -8.67 -1.58
N THR A 77 0.99 -7.90 -2.38
CA THR A 77 -0.48 -7.90 -2.39
C THR A 77 -1.00 -7.76 -3.83
N SER A 78 -2.20 -8.27 -4.05
CA SER A 78 -3.01 -8.05 -5.24
C SER A 78 -4.42 -7.70 -4.75
N LEU A 79 -4.60 -6.45 -4.32
CA LEU A 79 -5.83 -5.99 -3.68
C LEU A 79 -6.87 -5.65 -4.75
N ASP A 80 -7.90 -6.48 -4.84
CA ASP A 80 -9.08 -6.26 -5.67
C ASP A 80 -10.15 -5.44 -4.93
N ARG A 81 -10.83 -4.53 -5.65
CA ARG A 81 -11.86 -3.64 -5.10
C ARG A 81 -13.03 -4.40 -4.49
N ASN A 82 -13.53 -5.44 -5.16
CA ASN A 82 -14.69 -6.17 -4.65
C ASN A 82 -14.37 -6.89 -3.35
N SER A 83 -13.17 -7.46 -3.25
CA SER A 83 -12.65 -8.10 -2.05
C SER A 83 -12.46 -7.10 -0.91
N LEU A 84 -11.91 -5.92 -1.21
CA LEU A 84 -11.77 -4.82 -0.26
C LEU A 84 -13.13 -4.34 0.25
N ASN A 85 -14.06 -4.03 -0.65
CA ASN A 85 -15.38 -3.53 -0.31
C ASN A 85 -16.18 -4.56 0.52
N SER A 86 -16.05 -5.83 0.18
CA SER A 86 -16.65 -6.94 0.95
C SER A 86 -16.08 -7.05 2.37
N TYR A 87 -14.77 -6.85 2.54
CA TYR A 87 -14.12 -6.84 3.84
C TYR A 87 -14.50 -5.62 4.69
N LEU A 88 -14.64 -4.45 4.05
CA LEU A 88 -14.97 -3.20 4.72
C LEU A 88 -16.47 -3.06 5.03
N GLY A 89 -17.34 -3.73 4.27
CA GLY A 89 -18.79 -3.56 4.35
C GLY A 89 -19.29 -2.25 3.72
N PHE A 90 -18.45 -1.55 2.96
CA PHE A 90 -18.80 -0.34 2.22
C PHE A 90 -17.89 -0.19 1.00
N LYS A 91 -18.29 0.68 0.07
CA LYS A 91 -17.52 1.00 -1.13
C LYS A 91 -16.40 1.99 -0.81
N ILE A 92 -15.16 1.60 -1.06
CA ILE A 92 -13.98 2.47 -0.83
C ILE A 92 -14.01 3.70 -1.74
N GLU A 93 -14.56 3.54 -2.95
CA GLU A 93 -14.69 4.57 -3.98
C GLU A 93 -15.73 5.65 -3.64
N ASP A 94 -16.64 5.37 -2.70
CA ASP A 94 -17.63 6.35 -2.24
C ASP A 94 -17.02 7.31 -1.19
N LEU A 95 -15.85 6.99 -0.64
CA LEU A 95 -15.21 7.81 0.38
C LEU A 95 -14.57 9.06 -0.22
N LYS A 96 -14.63 10.17 0.52
CA LYS A 96 -14.15 11.49 0.14
C LYS A 96 -13.29 12.09 1.24
N VAL A 97 -12.37 12.97 0.87
CA VAL A 97 -11.52 13.68 1.83
C VAL A 97 -12.29 14.87 2.40
N GLU A 98 -13.07 15.52 1.55
CA GLU A 98 -13.80 16.76 1.79
C GLU A 98 -14.85 16.60 2.91
N ASP A 99 -15.56 15.46 2.92
CA ASP A 99 -16.56 15.13 3.95
C ASP A 99 -15.99 14.32 5.12
N LYS A 100 -14.67 14.11 5.14
CA LYS A 100 -13.92 13.31 6.13
C LYS A 100 -14.30 11.83 6.18
N SER A 101 -15.09 11.31 5.24
CA SER A 101 -15.48 9.89 5.23
C SER A 101 -14.28 8.97 4.99
N TRP A 102 -13.31 9.37 4.14
CA TRP A 102 -12.04 8.66 3.99
C TRP A 102 -11.32 8.49 5.34
N VAL A 103 -11.20 9.60 6.08
CA VAL A 103 -10.49 9.63 7.35
C VAL A 103 -11.20 8.77 8.38
N LYS A 104 -12.49 9.04 8.60
CA LYS A 104 -13.28 8.41 9.68
C LYS A 104 -13.61 6.95 9.44
N LYS A 105 -13.85 6.54 8.18
CA LYS A 105 -14.29 5.18 7.87
C LYS A 105 -13.15 4.24 7.50
N PHE A 106 -12.06 4.75 6.91
CA PHE A 106 -10.95 3.91 6.46
C PHE A 106 -9.64 4.22 7.17
N ASN A 107 -9.15 5.46 7.07
CA ASN A 107 -7.79 5.79 7.52
C ASN A 107 -7.60 5.58 9.04
N ASP A 108 -8.44 6.17 9.88
CA ASP A 108 -8.28 6.03 11.32
C ASP A 108 -8.52 4.57 11.77
N PRO A 109 -9.58 3.87 11.31
CA PRO A 109 -9.84 2.51 11.77
C PRO A 109 -8.95 1.44 11.18
N TYR A 110 -8.33 1.62 10.01
CA TYR A 110 -7.56 0.54 9.35
C TYR A 110 -6.08 0.89 9.15
N VAL A 111 -5.69 2.16 9.13
CA VAL A 111 -4.28 2.57 9.01
C VAL A 111 -3.69 2.93 10.38
N TYR A 112 -4.41 3.66 11.22
CA TYR A 112 -3.87 4.14 12.50
C TYR A 112 -4.19 3.22 13.69
N ASP A 113 -5.32 2.52 13.67
CA ASP A 113 -5.58 1.43 14.61
C ASP A 113 -4.67 0.23 14.32
N LYS A 114 -3.76 -0.08 15.27
CA LYS A 114 -2.75 -1.14 15.08
C LYS A 114 -3.37 -2.53 14.92
N ALA A 115 -4.44 -2.83 15.65
CA ALA A 115 -5.03 -4.17 15.65
C ALA A 115 -5.75 -4.44 14.33
N LYS A 116 -6.57 -3.48 13.88
CA LYS A 116 -7.26 -3.56 12.59
C LYS A 116 -6.29 -3.48 11.42
N ARG A 117 -5.25 -2.65 11.49
CA ARG A 117 -4.20 -2.60 10.46
C ARG A 117 -3.52 -3.96 10.31
N LYS A 118 -3.12 -4.58 11.42
CA LYS A 118 -2.49 -5.90 11.39
C LYS A 118 -3.43 -6.97 10.84
N ALA A 119 -4.71 -6.93 11.20
CA ALA A 119 -5.72 -7.85 10.67
C ALA A 119 -5.92 -7.68 9.16
N PHE A 120 -6.01 -6.44 8.66
CA PHE A 120 -6.06 -6.14 7.23
C PHE A 120 -4.81 -6.67 6.53
N PHE A 121 -3.63 -6.30 7.04
CA PHE A 121 -2.35 -6.68 6.46
C PHE A 121 -2.23 -8.20 6.34
N THR A 122 -2.52 -8.93 7.43
CA THR A 122 -2.51 -10.40 7.44
C THR A 122 -3.50 -11.00 6.44
N LYS A 123 -4.64 -10.34 6.21
CA LYS A 123 -5.68 -10.82 5.29
C LYS A 123 -5.30 -10.66 3.82
N PHE A 124 -4.60 -9.57 3.47
CA PHE A 124 -4.38 -9.17 2.08
C PHE A 124 -2.93 -9.18 1.61
N VAL A 125 -1.97 -9.34 2.53
CA VAL A 125 -0.54 -9.31 2.21
C VAL A 125 0.08 -10.67 2.45
N THR A 126 0.81 -11.15 1.45
CA THR A 126 1.66 -12.33 1.55
C THR A 126 3.07 -11.89 1.91
N VAL A 127 3.68 -12.56 2.89
CA VAL A 127 5.09 -12.37 3.27
C VAL A 127 5.82 -13.67 2.99
N GLN A 128 6.81 -13.61 2.09
CA GLN A 128 7.68 -14.73 1.71
C GLN A 128 9.09 -14.52 2.26
#